data_AF-A0A525KG24-F1
#
_entry.id   AF-A0A525KG24-F1
#
_cell.length_a   1.000
_cell.length_b   1.000
_cell.length_c   1.000
_cell.angle_alpha   90.00
_cell.angle_beta   90.00
_cell.angle_gamma   90.00
#
_symmetry.space_group_name_H-M   'P 1'
#
loop_
_entity.id
_entity.type
_entity.pdbx_description
1 polymer ?
#
loop_
_entity_poly.entity_id
_entity_poly.type
_entity_poly.pdbx_seq_one_letter_code
_entity_poly.pdbx_strand_id
1 'polypeptide(L)' 'MEASTLDKGYRDWRDAVDRRLVQIYCITIDDAGFDEEYLINQWQSNEAPFDFVEWFGSKYNLDPIRLLVSGRN' A
#
# COMPACT_ATOMS: atom_id res chain seq x y z
N MET A 1 23.61 -11.05 -4.95
CA MET A 1 23.27 -10.06 -6.00
C MET A 1 22.03 -10.61 -6.71
N GLU A 2 20.82 -10.39 -6.16
CA GLU A 2 19.60 -11.04 -6.67
C GLU A 2 18.38 -10.09 -6.60
N ALA A 3 18.58 -8.82 -6.93
CA ALA A 3 17.51 -7.81 -6.90
C ALA A 3 16.85 -7.55 -8.27
N SER A 4 17.04 -8.41 -9.27
CA SER A 4 16.80 -8.01 -10.68
C SER A 4 15.79 -8.84 -11.47
N THR A 5 15.07 -9.76 -10.82
CA THR A 5 13.92 -10.45 -11.43
C THR A 5 12.72 -10.38 -10.49
N LEU A 6 12.35 -9.16 -10.09
CA LEU A 6 11.02 -8.92 -9.53
C LEU A 6 9.99 -9.27 -10.61
N ASP A 7 9.31 -10.38 -10.36
CA ASP A 7 8.34 -11.01 -11.26
C ASP A 7 7.26 -10.01 -11.66
N LYS A 8 6.69 -10.15 -12.86
CA LYS A 8 5.62 -9.25 -13.33
C LYS A 8 4.47 -9.19 -12.31
N GLY A 9 4.22 -10.30 -11.60
CA GLY A 9 3.24 -10.37 -10.52
C GLY A 9 3.53 -9.45 -9.33
N TYR A 10 4.78 -9.31 -8.90
CA TYR A 10 5.14 -8.37 -7.84
C TYR A 10 4.91 -6.92 -8.26
N ARG A 11 5.30 -6.58 -9.50
CA ARG A 11 5.12 -5.22 -10.02
C ARG A 11 3.63 -4.86 -10.07
N ASP A 12 2.79 -5.74 -10.60
CA ASP A 12 1.33 -5.53 -10.62
C ASP A 12 0.74 -5.37 -9.21
N TRP A 13 1.21 -6.19 -8.26
CA TRP A 13 0.80 -6.10 -6.85
C TRP A 13 1.21 -4.77 -6.22
N ARG A 14 2.47 -4.35 -6.39
CA ARG A 14 3.00 -3.08 -5.87
C ARG A 14 2.26 -1.89 -6.46
N ASP A 15 2.01 -1.89 -7.77
CA ASP A 15 1.22 -0.85 -8.44
C ASP A 15 -0.22 -0.79 -7.92
N ALA A 16 -0.81 -1.94 -7.57
CA ALA A 16 -2.15 -1.97 -6.98
C ALA A 16 -2.16 -1.39 -5.56
N VAL A 17 -1.15 -1.69 -4.74
CA VAL A 17 -0.98 -1.09 -3.41
C VAL A 17 -0.81 0.42 -3.49
N ASP A 18 0.10 0.90 -4.34
CA ASP A 18 0.40 2.32 -4.49
C ASP A 18 -0.83 3.11 -4.94
N ARG A 19 -1.52 2.64 -5.99
CA ARG A 19 -2.79 3.24 -6.45
C ARG A 19 -3.83 3.30 -5.35
N ARG A 20 -3.88 2.29 -4.47
CA ARG A 20 -4.87 2.23 -3.39
C ARG A 20 -4.52 3.17 -2.24
N LEU A 21 -3.24 3.27 -1.86
CA LEU A 21 -2.75 4.25 -0.89
C LEU A 21 -3.05 5.68 -1.34
N VAL A 22 -2.79 6.00 -2.62
CA VAL A 22 -3.08 7.32 -3.19
C VAL A 22 -4.59 7.60 -3.17
N GLN A 23 -5.42 6.62 -3.55
CA GLN A 23 -6.88 6.78 -3.57
C GLN A 23 -7.50 6.97 -2.17
N ILE A 24 -7.00 6.25 -1.16
CA ILE A 24 -7.62 6.25 0.18
C ILE A 24 -6.99 7.32 1.07
N TYR A 25 -5.67 7.50 1.03
CA TYR A 25 -4.90 8.28 2.00
C TYR A 25 -4.08 9.41 1.37
N CYS A 26 -4.06 9.54 0.03
CA CYS A 26 -3.30 10.55 -0.71
C CYS A 26 -1.78 10.45 -0.53
N ILE A 27 -1.29 9.26 -0.22
CA ILE A 27 0.13 8.97 -0.01
C ILE A 27 0.59 7.89 -0.98
N THR A 28 1.86 7.91 -1.35
CA THR A 28 2.50 6.84 -2.12
C THR A 28 3.16 5.81 -1.20
N ILE A 29 3.63 4.70 -1.77
CA ILE A 29 4.49 3.74 -1.06
C ILE A 29 5.75 4.42 -0.50
N ASP A 30 6.30 5.40 -1.22
CA ASP A 30 7.49 6.16 -0.80
C ASP A 30 7.17 7.07 0.40
N ASP A 31 6.05 7.78 0.37
CA ASP A 31 5.55 8.59 1.49
C ASP A 31 5.29 7.74 2.75
N ALA A 32 4.82 6.51 2.55
CA ALA A 32 4.58 5.55 3.63
C ALA A 32 5.87 4.96 4.23
N GLY A 33 7.02 5.16 3.57
CA GLY A 33 8.32 4.70 4.04
C GLY A 33 8.49 3.18 4.01
N PHE A 34 7.88 2.49 3.04
CA PHE A 34 8.03 1.04 2.91
C PHE A 34 9.32 0.66 2.19
N ASP A 35 10.11 -0.21 2.83
CA ASP A 35 11.24 -0.85 2.19
C ASP A 35 10.81 -1.89 1.14
N GLU A 36 11.59 -2.02 0.07
CA GLU A 36 11.31 -2.96 -1.01
C GLU A 36 11.30 -4.42 -0.53
N GLU A 37 12.22 -4.78 0.38
CA GLU A 37 12.28 -6.12 1.00
C GLU A 37 11.02 -6.44 1.81
N TYR A 38 10.47 -5.44 2.51
CA TYR A 38 9.24 -5.61 3.27
C TYR A 38 8.05 -5.88 2.35
N LEU A 39 7.93 -5.11 1.27
CA LEU A 39 6.86 -5.29 0.27
C LEU A 39 6.93 -6.65 -0.42
N ILE A 40 8.14 -7.13 -0.73
CA ILE A 40 8.33 -8.47 -1.32
C ILE A 40 7.85 -9.56 -0.36
N ASN A 41 8.14 -9.44 0.94
CA ASN A 41 7.69 -10.40 1.94
C ASN A 41 6.16 -10.45 2.08
N GLN A 42 5.50 -9.29 2.08
CA GLN A 42 4.03 -9.22 2.10
C GLN A 42 3.42 -9.84 0.84
N TRP A 43 3.99 -9.53 -0.33
CA TRP A 43 3.56 -10.14 -1.59
C TRP A 43 3.72 -11.67 -1.59
N GLN A 44 4.86 -12.19 -1.09
CA GLN A 44 5.12 -13.62 -0.98
C GLN A 44 4.22 -14.33 0.02
N SER A 45 3.72 -13.61 1.04
CA SER A 45 2.72 -14.11 1.98
C SER A 45 1.32 -14.23 1.36
N ASN A 46 1.17 -13.94 0.07
CA ASN A 46 -0.07 -14.00 -0.69
C ASN A 46 -1.16 -13.06 -0.13
N GLU A 47 -0.73 -11.96 0.50
CA GLU A 47 -1.62 -10.92 0.97
C GLU A 47 -2.18 -10.13 -0.21
N ALA A 48 -3.47 -9.81 -0.18
CA ALA A 48 -4.06 -9.00 -1.23
C ALA A 48 -3.66 -7.52 -1.07
N PRO A 49 -3.45 -6.77 -2.17
CA PRO A 49 -3.11 -5.35 -2.11
C PRO A 49 -4.08 -4.51 -1.27
N PHE A 50 -5.37 -4.88 -1.30
CA PHE A 50 -6.41 -4.19 -0.54
C PHE A 50 -6.25 -4.41 0.96
N ASP A 51 -6.09 -5.66 1.39
CA ASP A 51 -5.91 -6.03 2.80
C ASP A 51 -4.65 -5.37 3.39
N PHE A 52 -3.57 -5.32 2.62
CA PHE A 52 -2.34 -4.62 3.03
C PHE A 52 -2.59 -3.12 3.32
N VAL A 53 -3.30 -2.43 2.44
CA VAL A 53 -3.61 -1.00 2.61
C VAL A 53 -4.59 -0.77 3.77
N GLU A 54 -5.57 -1.65 3.95
CA GLU A 54 -6.51 -1.58 5.08
C GLU A 54 -5.79 -1.79 6.42
N TRP A 55 -4.91 -2.79 6.49
CA TRP A 55 -4.05 -3.03 7.64
C TRP A 55 -3.17 -1.80 7.94
N PHE A 56 -2.55 -1.22 6.92
CA PHE A 56 -1.69 -0.05 7.09
C PHE A 56 -2.46 1.14 7.67
N GLY A 57 -3.64 1.43 7.08
CA GLY A 57 -4.53 2.48 7.56
C GLY A 57 -4.98 2.27 9.00
N SER A 58 -5.36 1.05 9.35
CA SER A 58 -5.76 0.67 10.71
C SER A 58 -4.58 0.81 11.70
N LYS A 59 -3.40 0.30 11.33
CA LYS A 59 -2.19 0.30 12.17
C LYS A 59 -1.74 1.71 12.54
N TYR A 60 -1.77 2.64 11.59
CA TYR A 60 -1.34 4.02 11.79
C TYR A 60 -2.51 4.97 12.07
N ASN A 61 -3.73 4.43 12.25
CA ASN A 61 -4.96 5.19 12.48
C ASN A 61 -5.11 6.35 11.47
N LEU A 62 -4.91 6.04 10.19
CA LEU A 62 -5.02 7.01 9.11
C LEU A 62 -6.48 7.28 8.78
N ASP A 63 -6.83 8.55 8.70
CA ASP A 63 -8.13 8.97 8.20
C ASP A 63 -8.16 8.90 6.68
N PRO A 64 -9.03 8.06 6.07
CA PRO A 64 -9.21 8.06 4.64
C PRO A 64 -9.76 9.42 4.20
N ILE A 65 -9.33 9.90 3.03
CA ILE A 65 -9.75 11.19 2.45
C ILE A 65 -11.29 11.26 2.36
N ARG A 66 -11.96 10.12 2.18
CA ARG A 66 -13.43 10.06 2.15
C ARG A 66 -14.10 10.42 3.48
N LEU A 67 -13.43 10.29 4.62
CA LEU A 67 -13.94 10.77 5.91
C LEU A 67 -13.76 12.28 6.08
N LEU A 68 -12.78 12.90 5.42
CA LEU A 68 -12.56 14.35 5.47
C LEU A 68 -13.67 15.18 4.81
N VAL A 69 -14.48 14.59 3.91
CA VAL A 69 -15.65 15.26 3.31
C VAL A 69 -16.92 15.14 4.15
N SER A 70 -16.99 14.22 5.12
CA SER A 70 -18.18 14.03 5.98
C SER A 70 -18.14 14.85 7.29
N GLY A 71 -17.05 15.55 7.58
CA GLY A 71 -16.87 16.38 8.79
C GLY A 71 -17.12 17.88 8.60
N ARG A 72 -17.71 18.32 7.49
CA ARG A 72 -18.00 19.74 7.23
C ARG A 72 -19.50 19.97 7.08
N ASN A 73 -20.24 19.86 8.20
CA ASN A 73 -21.59 20.41 8.30
C ASN A 73 -21.92 20.87 9.72
#